data_AF-A0A935GCE4-F1
#
_entry.id   AF-A0A935GCE4-F1
#
_cell.length_a   1.000
_cell.length_b   1.000
_cell.length_c   1.000
_cell.angle_alpha   90.00
_cell.angle_beta   90.00
_cell.angle_gamma   90.00
#
_symmetry.space_group_name_H-M   'P 1'
#
loop_
_entity.id
_entity.type
_entity.pdbx_description
1 polymer ?
#
loop_
_entity_poly.entity_id
_entity_poly.type
_entity_poly.pdbx_seq_one_letter_code
_entity_poly.pdbx_strand_id
1 'polypeptide(L)'
;MIVPNAKALHELVHYYMQERLNDNDEIKYLIATNCYKWYIFDAVDFENLFFKNNDFKSNYKAWNSQQTVDSTTKSIYEKIKDFIDNNIDVLEATYFDLKDYKKYINSTNVEDLENLISLYKILSPEHLLKKPFANDSNTLNKEFYNELLYIIGLEEKIKNGKIIIDRKSNKNYGSLIENTINILITRNKLKQIEDIEQYGDNVDEQIFSIALELCITWLNRILFLKLLEGQLIKYHNGDTKYAFLSIDKVKDFDTLDELFFEVFAVKHQDRSPRIKENMNIYLI
;
A
#
# COMPACT_ATOMS: atom_id res chain seq x y z
N MET A 1 -32.08 0.49 5.84
CA MET A 1 -32.45 0.90 4.46
C MET A 1 -33.38 -0.18 3.94
N ILE A 2 -34.55 0.17 3.41
CA ILE A 2 -35.53 -0.80 2.90
C ILE A 2 -34.89 -1.54 1.72
N VAL A 3 -34.87 -2.88 1.74
CA VAL A 3 -34.41 -3.69 0.60
C VAL A 3 -35.24 -3.28 -0.62
N PRO A 4 -34.63 -2.79 -1.72
CA PRO A 4 -35.38 -2.50 -2.93
C PRO A 4 -35.76 -3.83 -3.58
N ASN A 5 -36.84 -4.45 -3.08
CA ASN A 5 -37.39 -5.72 -3.54
C ASN A 5 -38.09 -5.56 -4.89
N ALA A 6 -37.31 -5.20 -5.90
CA ALA A 6 -37.74 -4.90 -7.25
C ALA A 6 -37.30 -6.01 -8.22
N LYS A 7 -37.92 -6.02 -9.40
CA LYS A 7 -37.66 -7.02 -10.45
C LYS A 7 -36.17 -7.21 -10.76
N ALA A 8 -35.40 -6.13 -10.82
CA ALA A 8 -33.97 -6.19 -11.10
C ALA A 8 -33.19 -7.01 -10.05
N LEU A 9 -33.57 -6.92 -8.77
CA LEU A 9 -32.97 -7.74 -7.71
C LEU A 9 -33.36 -9.21 -7.87
N HIS A 10 -34.61 -9.51 -8.25
CA HIS A 10 -35.04 -10.89 -8.52
C HIS A 10 -34.26 -11.52 -9.67
N GLU A 11 -34.03 -10.75 -10.73
CA GLU A 11 -33.20 -11.15 -11.87
C GLU A 11 -31.75 -11.41 -11.43
N LEU A 12 -31.16 -10.54 -10.61
CA LEU A 12 -29.80 -10.76 -10.07
C LEU A 12 -29.70 -12.05 -9.25
N VAL A 13 -30.65 -12.30 -8.34
CA VAL A 13 -30.68 -13.54 -7.54
C VAL A 13 -30.80 -14.76 -8.45
N HIS A 14 -31.70 -14.70 -9.45
CA HIS A 14 -31.89 -15.77 -10.41
C HIS A 14 -30.60 -16.09 -11.20
N TYR A 15 -29.96 -15.09 -11.78
CA TYR A 15 -28.72 -15.27 -12.55
C TYR A 15 -27.57 -15.76 -11.68
N TYR A 16 -27.45 -15.23 -10.46
CA TYR A 16 -26.45 -15.71 -9.51
C TYR A 16 -26.64 -17.19 -9.17
N MET A 17 -27.87 -17.60 -8.87
CA MET A 17 -28.17 -19.00 -8.59
C MET A 17 -27.86 -19.91 -9.77
N GLN A 18 -28.13 -19.46 -11.01
CA GLN A 18 -27.78 -20.24 -12.21
C GLN A 18 -26.26 -20.43 -12.35
N GLU A 19 -25.48 -19.36 -12.23
CA GLU A 19 -24.02 -19.41 -12.32
C GLU A 19 -23.41 -20.28 -11.20
N ARG A 20 -23.85 -20.09 -9.95
CA ARG A 20 -23.37 -20.89 -8.81
C ARG A 20 -23.73 -22.37 -8.91
N LEU A 21 -24.88 -22.72 -9.51
CA LEU A 21 -25.26 -24.10 -9.76
C LEU A 21 -24.46 -24.76 -10.89
N ASN A 22 -23.86 -23.95 -11.77
CA ASN A 22 -22.91 -24.39 -12.80
C ASN A 22 -21.45 -24.31 -12.31
N ASP A 23 -21.23 -24.38 -11.00
CA ASP A 23 -19.92 -24.38 -10.34
C ASP A 23 -19.04 -23.14 -10.58
N ASN A 24 -19.60 -22.01 -11.02
CA ASN A 24 -18.88 -20.74 -11.07
C ASN A 24 -18.80 -20.15 -9.66
N ASP A 25 -17.62 -20.11 -9.04
CA ASP A 25 -17.37 -19.47 -7.73
C ASP A 25 -16.56 -18.17 -7.84
N GLU A 26 -16.32 -17.68 -9.05
CA GLU A 26 -15.48 -16.52 -9.30
C GLU A 26 -16.23 -15.18 -9.27
N ILE A 27 -17.57 -15.21 -9.18
CA ILE A 27 -18.42 -14.01 -9.13
C ILE A 27 -18.02 -13.11 -7.95
N LYS A 28 -17.68 -11.85 -8.24
CA LYS A 28 -17.24 -10.88 -7.22
C LYS A 28 -18.35 -9.96 -6.74
N TYR A 29 -19.12 -9.43 -7.68
CA TYR A 29 -20.22 -8.51 -7.45
C TYR A 29 -21.39 -8.78 -8.39
N LEU A 30 -22.58 -8.40 -7.95
CA LEU A 30 -23.79 -8.36 -8.78
C LEU A 30 -24.20 -6.90 -8.95
N ILE A 31 -24.47 -6.49 -10.18
CA ILE A 31 -24.69 -5.07 -10.51
C ILE A 31 -26.03 -4.90 -11.21
N ALA A 32 -26.92 -4.09 -10.64
CA ALA A 32 -28.12 -3.61 -11.29
C ALA A 32 -27.94 -2.13 -11.66
N THR A 33 -28.15 -1.78 -12.94
CA THR A 33 -27.97 -0.40 -13.40
C THR A 33 -28.89 -0.03 -14.57
N ASN A 34 -29.24 1.26 -14.66
CA ASN A 34 -29.89 1.87 -15.82
C ASN A 34 -28.95 2.84 -16.57
N CYS A 35 -27.65 2.56 -16.50
CA CYS A 35 -26.52 3.40 -16.93
C CYS A 35 -26.24 4.61 -16.05
N TYR A 36 -27.23 5.17 -15.33
CA TYR A 36 -27.03 6.31 -14.44
C TYR A 36 -26.98 5.91 -12.97
N LYS A 37 -27.99 5.16 -12.52
CA LYS A 37 -28.11 4.65 -11.16
C LYS A 37 -27.51 3.27 -11.10
N TRP A 38 -26.55 3.08 -10.21
CA TRP A 38 -25.85 1.83 -10.00
C TRP A 38 -26.13 1.30 -8.60
N TYR A 39 -26.44 0.01 -8.53
CA TYR A 39 -26.51 -0.78 -7.30
C TYR A 39 -25.52 -1.93 -7.44
N ILE A 40 -24.52 -1.96 -6.57
CA ILE A 40 -23.46 -2.99 -6.57
C ILE A 40 -23.59 -3.78 -5.25
N PHE A 41 -23.81 -5.08 -5.36
CA PHE A 41 -23.95 -6.00 -4.24
C PHE A 41 -22.74 -6.93 -4.18
N ASP A 42 -22.22 -7.22 -2.99
CA ASP A 42 -21.16 -8.20 -2.82
C ASP A 42 -21.71 -9.63 -3.04
N ALA A 43 -21.01 -10.43 -3.85
CA ALA A 43 -21.41 -11.81 -4.09
C ALA A 43 -21.41 -12.68 -2.82
N VAL A 44 -20.66 -12.29 -1.78
CA VAL A 44 -20.65 -12.97 -0.47
C VAL A 44 -22.02 -12.92 0.20
N ASP A 45 -22.74 -11.80 0.08
CA ASP A 45 -24.07 -11.69 0.66
C ASP A 45 -25.05 -12.62 -0.04
N PHE A 46 -24.97 -12.70 -1.37
CA PHE A 46 -25.80 -13.61 -2.15
C PHE A 46 -25.49 -15.10 -1.87
N GLU A 47 -24.21 -15.43 -1.67
CA GLU A 47 -23.77 -16.76 -1.26
C GLU A 47 -24.42 -17.15 0.07
N ASN A 48 -24.35 -16.26 1.07
CA ASN A 48 -24.83 -16.54 2.42
C ASN A 48 -26.37 -16.56 2.51
N LEU A 49 -27.04 -15.59 1.87
CA LEU A 49 -28.50 -15.43 1.96
C LEU A 49 -29.27 -16.43 1.10
N PHE A 50 -28.77 -16.77 -0.09
CA PHE A 50 -29.50 -17.60 -1.05
C PHE A 50 -28.85 -18.98 -1.25
N PHE A 51 -27.56 -19.04 -1.61
CA PHE A 51 -26.96 -20.31 -2.03
C PHE A 51 -26.63 -21.28 -0.89
N LYS A 52 -26.30 -20.75 0.30
CA LYS A 52 -26.10 -21.53 1.53
C LYS A 52 -27.38 -21.78 2.31
N ASN A 53 -28.46 -21.04 2.01
CA ASN A 53 -29.77 -21.32 2.58
C ASN A 53 -30.34 -22.61 1.96
N ASN A 54 -30.36 -23.69 2.74
CA ASN A 54 -30.75 -25.02 2.25
C ASN A 54 -32.18 -25.05 1.72
N ASP A 55 -33.11 -24.34 2.37
CA ASP A 55 -34.52 -24.31 1.99
C ASP A 55 -34.70 -23.59 0.67
N PHE A 56 -34.15 -22.38 0.55
CA PHE A 56 -34.18 -21.61 -0.70
C PHE A 56 -33.51 -22.38 -1.84
N LYS A 57 -32.28 -22.89 -1.61
CA LYS A 57 -31.51 -23.62 -2.62
C LYS A 57 -32.25 -24.87 -3.13
N SER A 58 -32.85 -25.65 -2.23
CA SER A 58 -33.56 -26.87 -2.60
C SER A 58 -34.82 -26.56 -3.41
N ASN A 59 -35.59 -25.55 -2.97
CA ASN A 59 -36.77 -25.07 -3.69
C ASN A 59 -36.41 -24.52 -5.09
N TYR A 60 -35.31 -23.78 -5.18
CA TYR A 60 -34.81 -23.26 -6.45
C TYR A 60 -34.37 -24.38 -7.40
N LYS A 61 -33.64 -25.38 -6.90
CA LYS A 61 -33.23 -26.55 -7.70
C LYS A 61 -34.43 -27.33 -8.23
N ALA A 62 -35.45 -27.57 -7.40
CA ALA A 62 -36.67 -28.25 -7.83
C ALA A 62 -37.38 -27.49 -8.97
N TRP A 63 -37.46 -26.16 -8.88
CA TRP A 63 -37.98 -25.33 -9.96
C TRP A 63 -37.12 -25.40 -11.22
N ASN A 64 -35.79 -25.26 -11.09
CA ASN A 64 -34.84 -25.28 -12.22
C ASN A 64 -34.84 -26.63 -12.95
N SER A 65 -35.09 -27.73 -12.25
CA SER A 65 -35.25 -29.08 -12.80
C SER A 65 -36.67 -29.41 -13.28
N GLN A 66 -37.56 -28.41 -13.38
CA GLN A 66 -38.96 -28.55 -13.82
C GLN A 66 -39.79 -29.56 -12.99
N GLN A 67 -39.46 -29.73 -11.71
CA GLN A 67 -40.19 -30.62 -10.80
C GLN A 67 -41.40 -29.93 -10.13
N THR A 68 -41.56 -28.62 -10.34
CA THR A 68 -42.68 -27.83 -9.82
C THR A 68 -43.79 -27.68 -10.86
N VAL A 69 -45.03 -27.51 -10.41
CA VAL A 69 -46.22 -27.33 -11.28
C VAL A 69 -46.08 -26.14 -12.23
N ASP A 70 -45.48 -25.04 -11.78
CA ASP A 70 -45.18 -23.85 -12.60
C ASP A 70 -43.65 -23.61 -12.62
N SER A 71 -43.04 -23.96 -13.76
CA SER A 71 -41.61 -23.80 -14.04
C SER A 71 -41.27 -22.55 -14.86
N THR A 72 -42.18 -21.57 -14.92
CA THR A 72 -41.94 -20.32 -15.65
C THR A 72 -41.01 -19.38 -14.91
N THR A 73 -40.33 -18.50 -15.64
CA THR A 73 -39.47 -17.45 -15.04
C THR A 73 -40.27 -16.48 -14.16
N LYS A 74 -41.56 -16.28 -14.47
CA LYS A 74 -42.44 -15.45 -13.64
C LYS A 74 -42.63 -16.06 -12.25
N SER A 75 -42.83 -17.38 -12.18
CA SER A 75 -43.06 -18.08 -10.90
C SER A 75 -41.84 -18.03 -9.99
N ILE A 76 -40.62 -18.10 -10.53
CA ILE A 76 -39.41 -17.99 -9.70
C ILE A 76 -39.19 -16.58 -9.19
N TYR A 77 -39.50 -15.54 -9.97
CA TYR A 77 -39.39 -14.16 -9.49
C TYR A 77 -40.37 -13.88 -8.34
N GLU A 78 -41.60 -14.40 -8.41
CA GLU A 78 -42.55 -14.31 -7.29
C GLU A 78 -42.02 -15.02 -6.04
N LYS A 79 -41.46 -16.23 -6.18
CA LYS A 79 -40.82 -16.94 -5.05
C LYS A 79 -39.62 -16.20 -4.46
N ILE A 80 -38.76 -15.62 -5.30
CA ILE A 80 -37.61 -14.82 -4.84
C ILE A 80 -38.10 -13.59 -4.08
N LYS A 81 -39.10 -12.89 -4.63
CA LYS A 81 -39.72 -11.73 -3.99
C LYS A 81 -40.23 -12.09 -2.59
N ASP A 82 -41.04 -13.14 -2.48
CA ASP A 82 -41.62 -13.58 -1.21
C ASP A 82 -40.54 -14.03 -0.23
N PHE A 83 -39.47 -14.67 -0.71
CA PHE A 83 -38.36 -15.05 0.14
C PHE A 83 -37.64 -13.83 0.71
N ILE A 84 -37.35 -12.82 -0.11
CA ILE A 84 -36.73 -11.56 0.31
C ILE A 84 -37.63 -10.87 1.35
N ASP A 85 -38.93 -10.69 1.07
CA ASP A 85 -39.87 -10.00 1.96
C ASP A 85 -39.99 -10.65 3.34
N ASN A 86 -39.87 -11.98 3.41
CA ASN A 86 -40.10 -12.73 4.66
C ASN A 86 -38.83 -13.09 5.44
N ASN A 87 -37.65 -13.08 4.81
CA ASN A 87 -36.43 -13.63 5.41
C ASN A 87 -35.23 -12.67 5.39
N ILE A 88 -35.32 -11.53 4.69
CA ILE A 88 -34.19 -10.62 4.50
C ILE A 88 -34.60 -9.21 4.94
N ASP A 89 -34.18 -8.84 6.15
CA ASP A 89 -34.45 -7.51 6.71
C ASP A 89 -33.59 -6.41 6.07
N VAL A 90 -32.30 -6.72 5.83
CA VAL A 90 -31.33 -5.79 5.27
C VAL A 90 -30.45 -6.51 4.25
N LEU A 91 -30.32 -5.90 3.07
CA LEU A 91 -29.36 -6.28 2.04
C LEU A 91 -28.51 -5.06 1.73
N GLU A 92 -27.22 -5.12 2.04
CA GLU A 92 -26.29 -4.01 1.83
C GLU A 92 -25.93 -3.89 0.35
N ALA A 93 -25.84 -2.65 -0.12
CA ALA A 93 -25.48 -2.35 -1.50
C ALA A 93 -24.75 -1.01 -1.56
N THR A 94 -23.73 -0.95 -2.42
CA THR A 94 -23.14 0.33 -2.82
C THR A 94 -24.04 0.96 -3.88
N TYR A 95 -24.61 2.13 -3.56
CA TYR A 95 -25.47 2.90 -4.45
C TYR A 95 -24.84 4.23 -4.83
N PHE A 96 -24.93 4.58 -6.11
CA PHE A 96 -24.63 5.93 -6.59
C PHE A 96 -25.43 6.27 -7.87
N ASP A 97 -25.75 7.55 -8.07
CA ASP A 97 -26.26 8.08 -9.34
C ASP A 97 -25.19 8.96 -10.00
N LEU A 98 -24.75 8.59 -11.20
CA LEU A 98 -23.74 9.34 -11.95
C LEU A 98 -24.16 10.80 -12.20
N LYS A 99 -25.46 11.11 -12.19
CA LYS A 99 -25.96 12.48 -12.36
C LYS A 99 -25.56 13.39 -11.20
N ASP A 100 -25.41 12.84 -9.99
CA ASP A 100 -25.02 13.62 -8.80
C ASP A 100 -23.58 14.12 -8.88
N TYR A 101 -22.75 13.44 -9.69
CA TYR A 101 -21.34 13.78 -9.89
C TYR A 101 -21.10 14.76 -11.03
N LYS A 102 -22.13 15.09 -11.83
CA LYS A 102 -22.00 15.99 -13.00
C LYS A 102 -21.46 17.37 -12.61
N LYS A 103 -21.82 17.86 -11.42
CA LYS A 103 -21.37 19.14 -10.88
C LYS A 103 -19.87 19.19 -10.57
N TYR A 104 -19.23 18.04 -10.33
CA TYR A 104 -17.82 17.96 -9.97
C TYR A 104 -16.88 17.87 -11.18
N ILE A 105 -17.37 17.50 -12.37
CA ILE A 105 -16.54 17.21 -13.56
C ILE A 105 -15.65 18.40 -13.97
N ASN A 106 -16.11 19.63 -13.75
CA ASN A 106 -15.37 20.85 -14.08
C ASN A 106 -14.90 21.62 -12.84
N SER A 107 -15.00 21.03 -11.64
CA SER A 107 -14.59 21.71 -10.41
C SER A 107 -13.07 21.70 -10.26
N THR A 108 -12.52 22.84 -9.83
CA THR A 108 -11.11 22.96 -9.43
C THR A 108 -10.93 22.90 -7.92
N ASN A 109 -12.00 22.68 -7.16
CA ASN A 109 -11.96 22.52 -5.71
C ASN A 109 -11.49 21.11 -5.34
N VAL A 110 -10.55 21.02 -4.40
CA VAL A 110 -9.97 19.76 -3.90
C VAL A 110 -11.03 18.83 -3.30
N GLU A 111 -11.99 19.36 -2.52
CA GLU A 111 -13.06 18.53 -1.92
C GLU A 111 -14.00 17.92 -2.98
N ASP A 112 -14.26 18.65 -4.06
CA ASP A 112 -15.07 18.15 -5.18
C ASP A 112 -14.34 17.04 -5.96
N LEU A 113 -13.01 17.14 -6.06
CA LEU A 113 -12.16 16.10 -6.65
C LEU A 113 -12.14 14.82 -5.79
N GLU A 114 -12.18 14.92 -4.47
CA GLU A 114 -12.25 13.75 -3.57
C GLU A 114 -13.52 12.91 -3.81
N ASN A 115 -14.65 13.57 -4.08
CA ASN A 115 -15.90 12.89 -4.44
C ASN A 115 -15.76 12.10 -5.75
N LEU A 116 -15.08 12.65 -6.76
CA LEU A 116 -14.78 11.95 -8.01
C LEU A 116 -13.77 10.81 -7.83
N ILE A 117 -12.76 10.98 -6.97
CA ILE A 117 -11.79 9.93 -6.64
C ILE A 117 -12.51 8.73 -6.00
N SER A 118 -13.48 8.99 -5.12
CA SER A 118 -14.24 7.92 -4.46
C SER A 118 -15.07 7.11 -5.46
N LEU A 119 -15.76 7.79 -6.39
CA LEU A 119 -16.46 7.14 -7.51
C LEU A 119 -15.50 6.34 -8.41
N TYR A 120 -14.35 6.92 -8.75
CA TYR A 120 -13.31 6.26 -9.54
C TYR A 120 -12.84 4.96 -8.87
N LYS A 121 -12.59 4.98 -7.55
CA LYS A 121 -12.18 3.79 -6.79
C LYS A 121 -13.24 2.69 -6.82
N ILE A 122 -14.53 3.03 -6.70
CA ILE A 122 -15.62 2.04 -6.78
C ILE A 122 -15.65 1.36 -8.16
N LEU A 123 -15.44 2.14 -9.23
CA LEU A 123 -15.45 1.65 -10.61
C LEU A 123 -14.09 1.09 -11.08
N SER A 124 -13.08 1.08 -10.21
CA SER A 124 -11.73 0.65 -10.61
C SER A 124 -11.67 -0.88 -10.74
N PRO A 125 -10.76 -1.40 -11.59
CA PRO A 125 -10.54 -2.84 -11.71
C PRO A 125 -10.17 -3.49 -10.38
N GLU A 126 -9.44 -2.78 -9.52
CA GLU A 126 -9.01 -3.27 -8.21
C GLU A 126 -10.21 -3.56 -7.31
N HIS A 127 -11.19 -2.66 -7.27
CA HIS A 127 -12.42 -2.88 -6.51
C HIS A 127 -13.31 -3.93 -7.20
N LEU A 128 -13.74 -3.70 -8.44
CA LEU A 128 -14.73 -4.54 -9.12
C LEU A 128 -14.27 -6.00 -9.34
N LEU A 129 -12.97 -6.23 -9.50
CA LEU A 129 -12.42 -7.58 -9.68
C LEU A 129 -11.81 -8.14 -8.39
N LYS A 130 -11.94 -7.43 -7.25
CA LYS A 130 -11.28 -7.75 -5.97
C LYS A 130 -9.79 -8.07 -6.15
N LYS A 131 -9.07 -7.31 -6.98
CA LYS A 131 -7.63 -7.49 -7.14
C LYS A 131 -6.90 -6.95 -5.91
N PRO A 132 -5.76 -7.55 -5.53
CA PRO A 132 -4.91 -6.95 -4.52
C PRO A 132 -4.52 -5.54 -4.98
N PHE A 133 -4.65 -4.54 -4.10
CA PHE A 133 -4.13 -3.21 -4.38
C PHE A 133 -2.61 -3.31 -4.57
N ALA A 134 -2.12 -2.93 -5.75
CA ALA A 134 -0.69 -2.95 -6.07
C ALA A 134 0.16 -1.96 -5.25
N ASN A 135 -0.47 -1.12 -4.41
CA ASN A 135 0.20 -0.26 -3.44
C ASN A 135 0.27 -0.94 -2.08
N ASP A 136 0.89 -2.11 -2.02
CA ASP A 136 1.56 -2.43 -0.76
C ASP A 136 2.84 -1.61 -0.76
N SER A 137 2.84 -0.52 0.01
CA SER A 137 4.01 0.36 0.20
C SER A 137 5.25 -0.39 0.70
N ASN A 138 5.06 -1.67 1.07
CA ASN A 138 6.07 -2.62 1.51
C ASN A 138 6.63 -3.52 0.40
N THR A 139 6.17 -3.38 -0.86
CA THR A 139 6.73 -4.16 -1.96
C THR A 139 8.12 -3.61 -2.30
N LEU A 140 9.17 -4.32 -1.88
CA LEU A 140 10.56 -3.92 -2.08
C LEU A 140 10.85 -3.70 -3.58
N ASN A 141 11.20 -2.47 -3.96
CA ASN A 141 11.72 -2.19 -5.29
C ASN A 141 13.09 -2.87 -5.43
N LYS A 142 13.15 -3.98 -6.18
CA LYS A 142 14.36 -4.78 -6.36
C LYS A 142 15.51 -4.01 -7.01
N GLU A 143 15.20 -3.12 -7.95
CA GLU A 143 16.23 -2.29 -8.61
C GLU A 143 16.86 -1.34 -7.60
N PHE A 144 16.04 -0.63 -6.82
CA PHE A 144 16.52 0.24 -5.74
C PHE A 144 17.35 -0.54 -4.70
N TYR A 145 16.88 -1.71 -4.28
CA TYR A 145 17.59 -2.56 -3.32
C TYR A 145 18.96 -3.01 -3.85
N ASN A 146 19.04 -3.44 -5.11
CA ASN A 146 20.30 -3.86 -5.73
C ASN A 146 21.29 -2.70 -5.86
N GLU A 147 20.82 -1.52 -6.26
CA GLU A 147 21.64 -0.31 -6.29
C GLU A 147 22.12 0.10 -4.89
N LEU A 148 21.29 -0.07 -3.87
CA LEU A 148 21.65 0.20 -2.49
C LEU A 148 22.81 -0.70 -2.03
N LEU A 149 22.72 -2.00 -2.29
CA LEU A 149 23.82 -2.94 -2.01
C LEU A 149 25.09 -2.54 -2.75
N TYR A 150 24.97 -2.15 -4.03
CA TYR A 150 26.10 -1.72 -4.84
C TYR A 150 26.81 -0.48 -4.26
N ILE A 151 26.05 0.55 -3.87
CA ILE A 151 26.59 1.79 -3.28
C ILE A 151 27.28 1.52 -1.93
N ILE A 152 26.69 0.67 -1.09
CA ILE A 152 27.29 0.31 0.20
C ILE A 152 28.56 -0.51 -0.01
N GLY A 153 28.62 -1.35 -1.05
CA GLY A 153 29.72 -2.28 -1.30
C GLY A 153 29.44 -3.71 -0.82
N LEU A 154 28.16 -4.10 -0.83
CA LEU A 154 27.66 -5.39 -0.38
C LEU A 154 27.12 -6.21 -1.56
N GLU A 155 26.99 -7.52 -1.37
CA GLU A 155 26.34 -8.43 -2.31
C GLU A 155 25.58 -9.53 -1.57
N GLU A 156 24.53 -10.06 -2.21
CA GLU A 156 23.85 -11.25 -1.71
C GLU A 156 24.66 -12.50 -2.05
N LYS A 157 24.87 -13.36 -1.05
CA LYS A 157 25.49 -14.68 -1.21
C LYS A 157 24.55 -15.74 -0.67
N ILE A 158 24.55 -16.91 -1.29
CA ILE A 158 23.84 -18.08 -0.78
C ILE A 158 24.81 -18.90 0.07
N LYS A 159 24.57 -18.97 1.38
CA LYS A 159 25.34 -19.80 2.31
C LYS A 159 24.39 -20.75 3.02
N ASN A 160 24.63 -22.06 2.88
CA ASN A 160 23.79 -23.13 3.46
C ASN A 160 22.29 -22.98 3.12
N GLY A 161 21.97 -22.60 1.88
CA GLY A 161 20.59 -22.40 1.41
C GLY A 161 19.90 -21.14 1.94
N LYS A 162 20.59 -20.29 2.71
CA LYS A 162 20.09 -18.98 3.15
C LYS A 162 20.77 -17.87 2.35
N ILE A 163 20.00 -16.87 1.96
CA ILE A 163 20.54 -15.62 1.41
C ILE A 163 21.11 -14.82 2.58
N ILE A 164 22.38 -14.45 2.47
CA ILE A 164 23.08 -13.58 3.40
C ILE A 164 23.59 -12.35 2.64
N ILE A 165 23.67 -11.22 3.32
CA ILE A 165 24.29 -10.01 2.77
C ILE A 165 25.72 -9.98 3.30
N ASP A 166 26.69 -9.86 2.41
CA ASP A 166 28.11 -9.93 2.75
C ASP A 166 28.92 -8.89 1.98
N ARG A 167 30.14 -8.63 2.44
CA ARG A 167 31.09 -7.76 1.75
C ARG A 167 31.31 -8.25 0.32
N LYS A 168 31.24 -7.32 -0.62
CA LYS A 168 31.46 -7.62 -2.04
C LYS A 168 32.87 -8.16 -2.27
N SER A 169 32.96 -9.30 -2.95
CA SER A 169 34.23 -10.00 -3.18
C SER A 169 35.19 -9.17 -4.06
N ASN A 170 34.66 -8.53 -5.11
CA ASN A 170 35.38 -7.54 -5.89
C ASN A 170 35.18 -6.14 -5.28
N LYS A 171 36.11 -5.74 -4.42
CA LYS A 171 36.02 -4.51 -3.62
C LYS A 171 35.95 -3.29 -4.51
N ASN A 172 34.88 -2.51 -4.35
CA ASN A 172 34.79 -1.17 -4.91
C ASN A 172 35.28 -0.17 -3.86
N TYR A 173 36.50 0.33 -3.99
CA TYR A 173 37.10 1.26 -3.02
C TYR A 173 36.30 2.57 -2.85
N GLY A 174 35.44 2.93 -3.81
CA GLY A 174 34.53 4.07 -3.69
C GLY A 174 33.26 3.80 -2.89
N SER A 175 32.99 2.55 -2.50
CA SER A 175 31.80 2.18 -1.74
C SER A 175 31.86 2.68 -0.29
N LEU A 176 30.69 2.83 0.34
CA LEU A 176 30.60 3.35 1.71
C LEU A 176 31.38 2.48 2.70
N ILE A 177 31.29 1.16 2.57
CA ILE A 177 31.93 0.24 3.51
C ILE A 177 33.45 0.26 3.38
N GLU A 178 33.98 0.31 2.16
CA GLU A 178 35.44 0.37 1.94
C GLU A 178 36.04 1.69 2.43
N ASN A 179 35.34 2.80 2.19
CA ASN A 179 35.74 4.10 2.74
C ASN A 179 35.73 4.11 4.27
N THR A 180 34.68 3.56 4.88
CA THR A 180 34.55 3.48 6.34
C THR A 180 35.66 2.62 6.95
N ILE A 181 35.90 1.43 6.38
CA ILE A 181 36.99 0.53 6.79
C ILE A 181 38.35 1.24 6.71
N ASN A 182 38.62 1.94 5.60
CA ASN A 182 39.87 2.66 5.43
C ASN A 182 40.10 3.72 6.52
N ILE A 183 39.05 4.48 6.86
CA ILE A 183 39.10 5.48 7.93
C ILE A 183 39.32 4.82 9.30
N LEU A 184 38.61 3.73 9.60
CA LEU A 184 38.74 3.00 10.86
C LEU A 184 40.18 2.50 11.08
N ILE A 185 40.79 1.93 10.05
CA ILE A 185 42.16 1.42 10.06
C ILE A 185 43.16 2.57 10.19
N THR A 186 43.10 3.55 9.27
CA THR A 186 44.11 4.60 9.17
C THR A 186 44.11 5.54 10.38
N ARG A 187 42.92 5.82 10.94
CA ARG A 187 42.79 6.64 12.17
C ARG A 187 42.88 5.81 13.45
N ASN A 188 43.16 4.50 13.35
CA ASN A 188 43.31 3.58 14.47
C ASN A 188 42.16 3.69 15.50
N LYS A 189 40.92 3.77 14.99
CA LYS A 189 39.71 4.03 15.78
C LYS A 189 39.21 2.84 16.57
N LEU A 190 39.63 1.63 16.19
CA LEU A 190 39.26 0.38 16.85
C LEU A 190 39.68 0.34 18.32
N LYS A 191 40.79 0.98 18.70
CA LYS A 191 41.27 1.02 20.09
C LYS A 191 40.36 1.78 21.05
N GLN A 192 39.41 2.56 20.52
CA GLN A 192 38.48 3.40 21.29
C GLN A 192 37.12 2.72 21.49
N ILE A 193 36.92 1.53 20.91
CA ILE A 193 35.66 0.80 20.95
C ILE A 193 35.70 -0.16 22.14
N GLU A 194 34.80 0.05 23.08
CA GLU A 194 34.53 -0.90 24.17
C GLU A 194 33.83 -2.13 23.59
N ASP A 195 34.09 -3.31 24.17
CA ASP A 195 33.47 -4.59 23.78
C ASP A 195 33.66 -5.00 22.30
N ILE A 196 34.84 -4.70 21.72
CA ILE A 196 35.16 -5.01 20.32
C ILE A 196 34.98 -6.49 19.93
N GLU A 197 35.09 -7.41 20.89
CA GLU A 197 34.91 -8.85 20.70
C GLU A 197 33.49 -9.22 20.24
N GLN A 198 32.48 -8.38 20.49
CA GLN A 198 31.11 -8.59 20.02
C GLN A 198 30.98 -8.46 18.48
N TYR A 199 31.95 -7.84 17.84
CA TYR A 199 31.92 -7.51 16.41
C TYR A 199 32.54 -8.59 15.51
N GLY A 200 33.13 -9.64 16.08
CA GLY A 200 33.69 -10.76 15.32
C GLY A 200 34.87 -11.43 16.02
N ASP A 201 35.23 -12.61 15.53
CA ASP A 201 36.25 -13.45 16.15
C ASP A 201 37.68 -12.99 15.80
N ASN A 202 37.81 -12.21 14.73
CA ASN A 202 39.09 -11.67 14.27
C ASN A 202 38.97 -10.19 13.85
N VAL A 203 40.13 -9.54 13.72
CA VAL A 203 40.22 -8.10 13.44
C VAL A 203 39.52 -7.71 12.13
N ASP A 204 39.58 -8.55 11.09
CA ASP A 204 38.95 -8.26 9.80
C ASP A 204 37.42 -8.31 9.90
N GLU A 205 36.88 -9.30 10.62
CA GLU A 205 35.45 -9.41 10.93
C GLU A 205 34.98 -8.24 11.79
N GLN A 206 35.72 -7.90 12.84
CA GLN A 206 35.41 -6.76 13.73
C GLN A 206 35.33 -5.46 12.94
N ILE A 207 36.35 -5.17 12.13
CA ILE A 207 36.40 -3.97 11.27
C ILE A 207 35.20 -3.94 10.31
N PHE A 208 34.88 -5.07 9.69
CA PHE A 208 33.76 -5.14 8.76
C PHE A 208 32.42 -4.93 9.45
N SER A 209 32.16 -5.61 10.57
CA SER A 209 30.90 -5.48 11.32
C SER A 209 30.70 -4.06 11.83
N ILE A 210 31.74 -3.43 12.38
CA ILE A 210 31.69 -2.03 12.82
C ILE A 210 31.41 -1.10 11.63
N ALA A 211 32.13 -1.28 10.52
CA ALA A 211 31.91 -0.46 9.33
C ALA A 211 30.50 -0.62 8.76
N LEU A 212 29.97 -1.85 8.76
CA LEU A 212 28.62 -2.16 8.33
C LEU A 212 27.58 -1.48 9.22
N GLU A 213 27.71 -1.58 10.54
CA GLU A 213 26.80 -0.94 11.49
C GLU A 213 26.78 0.58 11.32
N LEU A 214 27.96 1.21 11.18
CA LEU A 214 28.08 2.65 10.93
C LEU A 214 27.42 3.05 9.61
N CYS A 215 27.66 2.28 8.53
CA CYS A 215 27.04 2.52 7.22
C CYS A 215 25.52 2.41 7.31
N ILE A 216 24.99 1.34 7.92
CA ILE A 216 23.55 1.12 8.09
C ILE A 216 22.93 2.26 8.90
N THR A 217 23.57 2.67 9.99
CA THR A 217 23.08 3.76 10.85
C THR A 217 22.93 5.06 10.08
N TRP A 218 23.96 5.46 9.33
CA TRP A 218 23.92 6.68 8.52
C TRP A 218 23.00 6.57 7.30
N LEU A 219 22.89 5.40 6.69
CA LEU A 219 21.99 5.16 5.57
C LEU A 219 20.52 5.26 6.02
N ASN A 220 20.17 4.67 7.17
CA ASN A 220 18.84 4.79 7.75
C ASN A 220 18.47 6.25 8.05
N ARG A 221 19.44 7.03 8.55
CA ARG A 221 19.31 8.49 8.73
C ARG A 221 19.02 9.19 7.40
N ILE A 222 19.83 8.97 6.36
CA ILE A 222 19.62 9.57 5.04
C ILE A 222 18.26 9.21 4.45
N LEU A 223 17.84 7.94 4.56
CA LEU A 223 16.53 7.48 4.11
C LEU A 223 15.40 8.19 4.86
N PHE A 224 15.54 8.36 6.18
CA PHE A 224 14.59 9.12 6.99
C PHE A 224 14.47 10.57 6.52
N LEU A 225 15.59 11.26 6.26
CA LEU A 225 15.56 12.61 5.71
C LEU A 225 14.88 12.66 4.35
N LYS A 226 15.14 11.68 3.48
CA LYS A 226 14.53 11.64 2.15
C LYS A 226 13.02 11.42 2.23
N LEU A 227 12.57 10.58 3.16
CA LEU A 227 11.15 10.38 3.42
C LEU A 227 10.51 11.68 3.94
N LEU A 228 11.15 12.35 4.90
CA LEU A 228 10.68 13.62 5.46
C LEU A 228 10.60 14.71 4.38
N GLU A 229 11.62 14.82 3.53
CA GLU A 229 11.62 15.70 2.36
C GLU A 229 10.44 15.42 1.43
N GLY A 230 10.19 14.15 1.09
CA GLY A 230 9.07 13.76 0.23
C GLY A 230 7.72 14.16 0.81
N GLN A 231 7.53 14.02 2.13
CA GLN A 231 6.31 14.46 2.80
C GLN A 231 6.14 15.98 2.72
N LEU A 232 7.21 16.75 2.92
CA LEU A 232 7.17 18.20 2.89
C LEU A 232 6.83 18.76 1.52
N ILE A 233 7.44 18.22 0.47
CA ILE A 233 7.11 18.57 -0.92
C ILE A 233 5.63 18.27 -1.18
N LYS A 234 5.14 17.11 -0.72
CA LYS A 234 3.73 16.71 -0.88
C LYS A 234 2.77 17.67 -0.16
N TYR A 235 3.06 18.07 1.08
CA TYR A 235 2.24 19.04 1.83
C TYR A 235 2.17 20.40 1.14
N HIS A 236 3.18 20.76 0.37
CA HIS A 236 3.24 22.02 -0.37
C HIS A 236 2.93 21.85 -1.86
N ASN A 237 2.01 20.94 -2.19
CA ASN A 237 1.50 20.73 -3.55
C ASN A 237 2.59 20.45 -4.61
N GLY A 238 3.66 19.75 -4.22
CA GLY A 238 4.74 19.40 -5.13
C GLY A 238 5.82 20.47 -5.29
N ASP A 239 5.80 21.54 -4.49
CA ASP A 239 6.79 22.61 -4.58
C ASP A 239 8.19 22.11 -4.15
N THR A 240 9.11 22.08 -5.13
CA THR A 240 10.47 21.56 -4.95
C THR A 240 11.38 22.48 -4.14
N LYS A 241 10.95 23.71 -3.82
CA LYS A 241 11.74 24.59 -2.94
C LYS A 241 11.92 24.01 -1.52
N TYR A 242 11.01 23.12 -1.12
CA TYR A 242 11.07 22.39 0.15
C TYR A 242 11.98 21.16 0.10
N ALA A 243 12.55 20.81 -1.06
CA ALA A 243 13.63 19.83 -1.14
C ALA A 243 14.87 20.39 -0.44
N PHE A 244 15.45 19.65 0.51
CA PHE A 244 16.62 20.08 1.28
C PHE A 244 17.80 19.10 1.21
N LEU A 245 17.56 17.85 0.81
CA LEU A 245 18.57 16.81 0.66
C LEU A 245 19.06 16.79 -0.79
N SER A 246 19.78 17.85 -1.19
CA SER A 246 20.42 17.99 -2.50
C SER A 246 21.92 18.26 -2.35
N ILE A 247 22.70 17.97 -3.40
CA ILE A 247 24.15 18.22 -3.41
C ILE A 247 24.50 19.71 -3.24
N ASP A 248 23.59 20.61 -3.63
CA ASP A 248 23.78 22.06 -3.46
C ASP A 248 23.70 22.49 -1.99
N LYS A 249 22.84 21.82 -1.21
CA LYS A 249 22.52 22.14 0.19
C LYS A 249 23.31 21.29 1.19
N VAL A 250 23.55 20.02 0.88
CA VAL A 250 24.32 19.06 1.69
C VAL A 250 25.51 18.60 0.86
N LYS A 251 26.63 19.32 1.00
CA LYS A 251 27.83 19.13 0.17
C LYS A 251 28.74 18.02 0.68
N ASP A 252 28.72 17.79 1.98
CA ASP A 252 29.62 16.87 2.67
C ASP A 252 28.93 16.25 3.90
N PHE A 253 29.63 15.30 4.53
CA PHE A 253 29.16 14.62 5.73
C PHE A 253 29.06 15.56 6.94
N ASP A 254 29.89 16.60 7.02
CA ASP A 254 29.84 17.56 8.13
C ASP A 254 28.52 18.35 8.08
N THR A 255 28.10 18.78 6.89
CA THR A 255 26.79 19.43 6.68
C THR A 255 25.62 18.48 7.02
N LEU A 256 25.75 17.20 6.68
CA LEU A 256 24.74 16.19 7.01
C LEU A 256 24.66 15.92 8.53
N ASP A 257 25.79 15.91 9.21
CA ASP A 257 25.90 15.73 10.66
C ASP A 257 25.27 16.93 11.40
N GLU A 258 25.63 18.17 11.00
CA GLU A 258 25.03 19.40 11.53
C GLU A 258 23.52 19.41 11.33
N LEU A 259 23.03 18.99 10.16
CA LEU A 259 21.60 18.89 9.88
C LEU A 259 20.89 17.93 10.85
N PHE A 260 21.48 16.78 11.15
CA PHE A 260 20.89 15.82 12.07
C PHE A 260 20.89 16.30 13.53
N PHE A 261 22.05 16.71 14.02
CA PHE A 261 22.26 16.91 15.46
C PHE A 261 22.03 18.35 15.90
N GLU A 262 22.28 19.35 15.06
CA GLU A 262 22.09 20.75 15.41
C GLU A 262 20.78 21.33 14.88
N VAL A 263 20.16 20.72 13.86
CA VAL A 263 18.87 21.17 13.31
C VAL A 263 17.71 20.26 13.74
N PHE A 264 17.73 18.97 13.39
CA PHE A 264 16.58 18.09 13.65
C PHE A 264 16.46 17.64 15.12
N ALA A 265 17.58 17.42 15.81
CA ALA A 265 17.57 17.03 17.21
C ALA A 265 17.34 18.20 18.19
N VAL A 266 17.36 19.45 17.71
CA VAL A 266 17.28 20.66 18.54
C VAL A 266 16.08 21.52 18.12
N LYS A 267 15.26 21.91 19.11
CA LYS A 267 14.12 22.81 18.88
C LYS A 267 14.61 24.14 18.29
N HIS A 268 13.86 24.70 17.35
CA HIS A 268 14.24 25.93 16.64
C HIS A 268 14.72 27.06 17.55
N GLN A 269 14.03 27.31 18.67
CA GLN A 269 14.39 28.35 19.63
C GLN A 269 15.76 28.13 20.28
N ASP A 270 16.16 26.87 20.50
CA ASP A 270 17.38 26.48 21.21
C ASP A 270 18.59 26.33 20.26
N ARG A 271 18.39 26.48 18.94
CA ARG A 271 19.46 26.41 17.95
C ARG A 271 20.42 27.60 18.08
N SER A 272 21.71 27.35 17.83
CA SER A 272 22.75 28.38 17.84
C SER A 272 22.48 29.47 16.78
N PRO A 273 22.92 30.72 16.99
CA PRO A 273 22.76 31.79 16.01
C PRO A 273 23.35 31.43 14.63
N ARG A 274 24.52 30.77 14.62
CA ARG A 274 25.19 30.27 13.41
C ARG A 274 24.29 29.35 12.59
N ILE A 275 23.59 28.41 13.24
CA ILE A 275 22.70 27.46 12.57
C ILE A 275 21.44 28.14 12.04
N LYS A 276 20.88 29.09 12.79
CA LYS A 276 19.72 29.88 12.35
C LYS A 276 20.03 30.70 11.09
N GLU A 277 21.25 31.20 10.95
CA GLU A 277 21.70 31.95 9.76
C GLU A 277 22.01 31.03 8.57
N ASN A 278 22.72 29.92 8.78
CA ASN A 278 23.23 29.07 7.70
C ASN A 278 22.26 27.99 7.21
N MET A 279 21.39 27.48 8.08
CA MET A 279 20.42 26.42 7.77
C MET A 279 19.02 26.86 8.15
N ASN A 280 18.52 27.88 7.43
CA ASN A 280 17.17 28.40 7.62
C ASN A 280 16.13 27.48 6.97
N ILE A 281 16.09 26.27 7.48
CA ILE A 281 15.12 25.24 7.16
C ILE A 281 13.92 25.52 8.05
N TYR A 282 13.03 26.40 7.56
CA TYR A 282 11.69 26.62 8.14
C TYR A 282 10.84 25.37 7.91
N LEU A 283 11.15 24.27 8.62
CA LEU A 283 10.42 23.01 8.51
C LEU A 283 9.55 22.69 9.72
N ILE A 284 9.49 23.58 10.73
CA ILE A 284 8.54 23.49 11.85
C ILE A 284 8.24 24.90 12.33
#